data_AF-A0A0G1X2Y2-F1
#
_entry.id   AF-A0A0G1X2Y2-F1
#
_cell.length_a   1.000
_cell.length_b   1.000
_cell.length_c   1.000
_cell.angle_alpha   90.00
_cell.angle_beta   90.00
_cell.angle_gamma   90.00
#
_symmetry.space_group_name_H-M   'P 1'
#
loop_
_entity.id
_entity.type
_entity.pdbx_description
1 polymer ?
#
loop_
_entity_poly.entity_id
_entity_poly.type
_entity_poly.pdbx_seq_one_letter_code
_entity_poly.pdbx_strand_id
1 'polypeptide(L)'
;MEEMPQLTQRQITILKAIIDEYIATAEPVGSETLDKKYSLGVSPATIRNEMVRLTNMKFLSQPHTSAGRTPTPAALKYYVEHLMKTKDMSVADEVAVKEKIWDYRQEVDKLLREATKTLAAKTGTLALTATKDGDLYYAGAANILAMPEFYDYELTHDLLATLDQFDYWWKILEDQEDVFDILLGEELGTKGMLSQCGFVYTK
;
A
#
# COMPACT_ATOMS: atom_id res chain seq x y z
N MET A 1 16.55 2.89 -16.19
CA MET A 1 15.09 3.04 -16.00
C MET A 1 14.44 2.36 -17.18
N GLU A 2 13.74 1.24 -16.97
CA GLU A 2 12.87 0.67 -18.02
C GLU A 2 11.80 1.71 -18.34
N GLU A 3 11.68 2.10 -19.60
CA GLU A 3 10.67 3.06 -20.06
C GLU A 3 9.29 2.42 -19.88
N MET A 4 8.44 3.01 -19.02
CA MET A 4 7.12 2.46 -18.75
C MET A 4 6.27 2.51 -20.03
N PRO A 5 5.65 1.38 -20.43
CA PRO A 5 4.88 1.34 -21.66
C PRO A 5 3.69 2.30 -21.58
N GLN A 6 3.51 3.13 -22.60
CA GLN A 6 2.39 4.07 -22.63
C GLN A 6 1.06 3.33 -22.69
N LEU A 7 0.23 3.55 -21.66
CA LEU A 7 -1.12 3.01 -21.57
C LEU A 7 -2.10 3.88 -22.34
N THR A 8 -3.00 3.24 -23.08
CA THR A 8 -4.13 3.95 -23.68
C THR A 8 -5.11 4.42 -22.61
N GLN A 9 -5.93 5.44 -22.91
CA GLN A 9 -6.96 5.93 -21.96
C GLN A 9 -7.90 4.80 -21.49
N ARG A 10 -8.25 3.86 -22.37
CA ARG A 10 -9.06 2.69 -22.01
C ARG A 10 -8.34 1.77 -21.03
N GLN A 11 -7.06 1.49 -21.28
CA GLN A 11 -6.24 0.66 -20.39
C GLN A 11 -6.07 1.32 -19.03
N ILE A 12 -5.90 2.64 -18.98
CA ILE A 12 -5.86 3.42 -17.74
C ILE A 12 -7.16 3.24 -16.95
N THR A 13 -8.31 3.42 -17.59
CA THR A 13 -9.61 3.25 -16.91
C THR A 13 -9.82 1.83 -16.40
N ILE A 14 -9.45 0.81 -17.19
CA ILE A 14 -9.56 -0.61 -16.80
C ILE A 14 -8.59 -0.93 -15.64
N LEU A 15 -7.33 -0.49 -15.74
CA LEU A 15 -6.33 -0.70 -14.71
C LEU A 15 -6.75 -0.06 -13.39
N LYS A 16 -7.24 1.19 -13.43
CA LYS A 16 -7.78 1.89 -12.26
C LYS A 16 -8.92 1.11 -11.61
N ALA A 17 -9.88 0.64 -12.41
CA ALA A 17 -11.02 -0.13 -11.90
C ALA A 17 -10.60 -1.47 -11.28
N ILE A 18 -9.60 -2.15 -11.86
CA ILE A 18 -9.02 -3.37 -11.29
C ILE A 18 -8.37 -3.08 -9.94
N ILE A 19 -7.56 -2.02 -9.84
CA ILE A 19 -6.86 -1.68 -8.61
C ILE A 19 -7.86 -1.25 -7.53
N ASP A 20 -8.85 -0.42 -7.87
CA ASP A 20 -9.91 -0.01 -6.94
C ASP A 20 -10.70 -1.22 -6.43
N GLU A 21 -11.01 -2.20 -7.28
CA GLU A 21 -11.71 -3.43 -6.87
C GLU A 21 -10.81 -4.30 -6.00
N TYR A 22 -9.56 -4.48 -6.39
CA TYR A 22 -8.59 -5.29 -5.65
C TYR A 22 -8.33 -4.75 -4.24
N ILE A 23 -8.15 -3.42 -4.09
CA ILE A 23 -8.00 -2.78 -2.78
C ILE A 23 -9.24 -2.99 -1.89
N ALA A 24 -10.42 -3.09 -2.49
CA ALA A 24 -11.66 -3.27 -1.74
C ALA A 24 -11.94 -4.71 -1.30
N THR A 25 -11.42 -5.71 -2.03
CA THR A 25 -11.79 -7.13 -1.82
C THR A 25 -10.63 -8.05 -1.48
N ALA A 26 -9.39 -7.64 -1.77
CA ALA A 26 -8.20 -8.51 -1.76
C ALA A 26 -8.30 -9.73 -2.69
N GLU A 27 -9.23 -9.73 -3.66
CA GLU A 27 -9.49 -10.87 -4.54
C GLU A 27 -9.07 -10.61 -6.00
N PRO A 28 -8.64 -11.65 -6.75
CA PRO A 28 -8.38 -11.52 -8.18
C PRO A 28 -9.61 -11.04 -8.96
N VAL A 29 -9.44 -9.97 -9.74
CA VAL A 29 -10.56 -9.26 -10.37
C VAL A 29 -10.87 -9.85 -11.74
N GLY A 30 -12.13 -10.24 -11.96
CA GLY A 30 -12.64 -10.76 -13.23
C GLY A 30 -13.26 -9.69 -14.13
N SER A 31 -13.25 -9.93 -15.45
CA SER A 31 -13.85 -9.02 -16.43
C SER A 31 -15.36 -8.82 -16.24
N GLU A 32 -16.08 -9.84 -15.77
CA GLU A 32 -17.52 -9.73 -15.48
C GLU A 32 -17.81 -8.84 -14.27
N THR A 33 -16.97 -8.90 -13.24
CA THR A 33 -17.08 -8.03 -12.05
C THR A 33 -16.92 -6.56 -12.45
N LEU A 34 -15.92 -6.27 -13.30
CA LEU A 34 -15.65 -4.92 -13.79
C LEU A 34 -16.80 -4.37 -14.64
N ASP A 35 -17.34 -5.18 -15.53
CA ASP A 35 -18.46 -4.79 -16.40
C ASP A 35 -19.70 -4.39 -15.56
N LYS A 36 -20.05 -5.22 -14.58
CA LYS A 36 -21.23 -5.00 -13.72
C LYS A 36 -21.09 -3.78 -12.80
N LYS A 37 -19.89 -3.52 -12.25
CA LYS A 37 -19.69 -2.53 -11.18
C LYS A 37 -19.18 -1.17 -11.66
N TYR A 38 -18.38 -1.13 -12.73
CA TYR A 38 -17.67 0.09 -13.16
C TYR A 38 -18.17 0.69 -14.47
N SER A 39 -19.15 0.05 -15.14
CA SER A 39 -19.79 0.57 -16.37
C SER A 39 -18.80 1.13 -17.40
N LEU A 40 -17.81 0.32 -17.77
CA LEU A 40 -16.65 0.74 -18.56
C LEU A 40 -16.94 1.04 -20.05
N GLY A 41 -18.20 0.89 -20.47
CA GLY A 41 -18.64 1.18 -21.85
C GLY A 41 -18.15 0.18 -22.90
N VAL A 42 -17.65 -0.99 -22.48
CA VAL A 42 -17.12 -2.05 -23.35
C VAL A 42 -17.55 -3.43 -22.86
N SER A 43 -17.62 -4.40 -23.77
CA SER A 43 -18.04 -5.77 -23.42
C SER A 43 -17.03 -6.49 -22.50
N PRO A 44 -17.48 -7.50 -21.72
CA PRO A 44 -16.58 -8.35 -20.94
C PRO A 44 -15.45 -9.00 -21.76
N ALA A 45 -15.72 -9.36 -23.01
CA ALA A 45 -14.71 -9.92 -23.92
C ALA A 45 -13.61 -8.87 -24.25
N THR A 46 -14.01 -7.62 -24.46
CA THR A 46 -13.08 -6.51 -24.68
C THR A 46 -12.23 -6.25 -23.44
N ILE A 47 -12.85 -6.23 -22.25
CA ILE A 47 -12.15 -6.06 -20.97
C ILE A 47 -11.11 -7.18 -20.79
N ARG A 48 -11.49 -8.44 -21.02
CA ARG A 48 -10.58 -9.58 -20.93
C ARG A 48 -9.37 -9.44 -21.86
N ASN A 49 -9.57 -8.96 -23.08
CA ASN A 49 -8.48 -8.72 -24.04
C ASN A 49 -7.53 -7.61 -23.58
N GLU A 50 -8.06 -6.52 -23.00
CA GLU A 50 -7.22 -5.46 -22.43
C GLU A 50 -6.46 -5.92 -21.18
N MET A 51 -7.09 -6.73 -20.33
CA MET A 51 -6.42 -7.35 -19.19
C MET A 51 -5.24 -8.22 -19.63
N VAL A 52 -5.36 -8.98 -20.72
CA VAL A 52 -4.24 -9.74 -21.30
C VAL A 52 -3.11 -8.82 -21.76
N ARG A 53 -3.42 -7.68 -22.38
CA ARG A 53 -2.40 -6.69 -22.79
C ARG A 53 -1.70 -6.09 -21.57
N LEU A 54 -2.44 -5.72 -20.54
CA LEU A 54 -1.89 -5.22 -19.28
C LEU A 54 -1.01 -6.26 -18.57
N THR A 55 -1.37 -7.54 -18.63
CA THR A 55 -0.50 -8.64 -18.14
C THR A 55 0.80 -8.73 -18.93
N ASN A 56 0.73 -8.66 -20.27
CA ASN A 56 1.94 -8.68 -21.11
C ASN A 56 2.85 -7.47 -20.86
N MET A 57 2.28 -6.34 -20.44
CA MET A 57 2.99 -5.14 -20.01
C MET A 57 3.45 -5.20 -18.53
N LYS A 58 3.29 -6.34 -17.85
CA LYS A 58 3.65 -6.56 -16.44
C LYS A 58 2.90 -5.71 -15.42
N PHE A 59 1.78 -5.07 -15.78
CA PHE A 59 0.92 -4.35 -14.84
C PHE A 59 -0.02 -5.29 -14.07
N LEU A 60 -0.40 -6.41 -14.67
CA LEU A 60 -1.27 -7.40 -14.05
C LEU A 60 -0.59 -8.77 -14.03
N SER A 61 -0.96 -9.60 -13.06
CA SER A 61 -0.57 -11.01 -13.01
C SER A 61 -1.81 -11.91 -12.96
N GLN A 62 -1.64 -13.19 -13.32
CA GLN A 62 -2.62 -14.24 -13.04
C GLN A 62 -2.05 -15.17 -11.97
N PRO A 63 -2.69 -15.30 -10.81
CA PRO A 63 -2.26 -16.31 -9.84
C PRO A 63 -2.53 -17.73 -10.37
N HIS A 64 -3.68 -17.95 -11.03
CA HIS A 64 -4.06 -19.24 -11.62
C HIS A 64 -4.76 -19.07 -12.97
N THR A 65 -4.72 -20.10 -13.82
CA THR A 65 -5.27 -20.09 -15.19
C THR A 65 -6.76 -19.71 -15.26
N SER A 66 -7.54 -20.05 -14.22
CA SER A 66 -8.97 -19.73 -14.10
C SER A 66 -9.26 -18.48 -13.26
N ALA A 67 -8.29 -17.96 -12.50
CA ALA A 67 -8.48 -16.81 -11.65
C ALA A 67 -8.54 -15.51 -12.45
N GLY A 68 -9.09 -14.46 -11.84
CA GLY A 68 -9.03 -13.08 -12.32
C GLY A 68 -7.60 -12.55 -12.42
N ARG A 69 -7.44 -11.23 -12.50
CA ARG A 69 -6.13 -10.58 -12.49
C ARG A 69 -5.90 -9.84 -11.19
N THR A 70 -4.65 -9.82 -10.76
CA THR A 70 -4.19 -9.05 -9.59
C THR A 70 -3.21 -7.97 -10.07
N PRO A 71 -3.25 -6.76 -9.50
CA PRO A 71 -2.24 -5.73 -9.76
C PRO A 71 -0.84 -6.22 -9.36
N THR A 72 0.17 -5.86 -10.15
CA THR A 72 1.57 -6.01 -9.73
C THR A 72 2.04 -4.80 -8.93
N PRO A 73 3.19 -4.88 -8.22
CA PRO A 73 3.79 -3.71 -7.58
C PRO A 73 3.96 -2.52 -8.53
N ALA A 74 4.34 -2.77 -9.79
CA ALA A 74 4.46 -1.73 -10.82
C ALA A 74 3.11 -1.04 -11.13
N ALA A 75 2.01 -1.77 -11.12
CA ALA A 75 0.68 -1.19 -11.29
C ALA A 75 0.23 -0.36 -10.10
N LEU A 76 0.51 -0.81 -8.87
CA LEU A 76 0.21 -0.05 -7.67
C LEU A 76 1.03 1.26 -7.63
N LYS A 77 2.31 1.22 -8.02
CA LYS A 77 3.15 2.42 -8.14
C LYS A 77 2.59 3.39 -9.17
N TYR A 78 2.28 2.91 -10.37
CA TYR A 78 1.63 3.72 -11.41
C TYR A 78 0.31 4.34 -10.92
N TYR A 79 -0.48 3.59 -10.17
CA TYR A 79 -1.73 4.07 -9.60
C TYR A 79 -1.51 5.23 -8.65
N VAL A 80 -0.58 5.11 -7.69
CA VAL A 80 -0.32 6.18 -6.73
C VAL A 80 0.24 7.43 -7.43
N GLU A 81 1.13 7.26 -8.39
CA GLU A 81 1.77 8.36 -9.11
C GLU A 81 0.84 9.08 -10.10
N HIS A 82 -0.08 8.36 -10.76
CA HIS A 82 -0.81 8.91 -11.92
C HIS A 82 -2.33 8.86 -11.80
N LEU A 83 -2.91 7.97 -10.99
CA LEU A 83 -4.34 7.66 -11.01
C LEU A 83 -5.07 8.01 -9.70
N MET A 84 -4.33 8.01 -8.60
CA MET A 84 -4.84 8.33 -7.27
C MET A 84 -5.10 9.85 -7.18
N LYS A 85 -6.26 10.21 -6.62
CA LYS A 85 -6.55 11.60 -6.29
C LYS A 85 -6.07 11.86 -4.88
N THR A 86 -5.27 12.90 -4.70
CA THR A 86 -4.93 13.39 -3.36
C THR A 86 -6.21 13.87 -2.68
N LYS A 87 -6.33 13.52 -1.39
CA LYS A 87 -7.37 14.03 -0.53
C LYS A 87 -6.70 14.85 0.56
N ASP A 88 -7.04 16.14 0.61
CA ASP A 88 -6.56 16.99 1.69
C ASP A 88 -7.20 16.55 3.00
N MET A 89 -6.38 16.54 4.05
CA MET A 89 -6.86 16.34 5.40
C MET A 89 -7.76 17.53 5.78
N SER A 90 -8.88 17.26 6.45
CA SER A 90 -9.74 18.34 6.91
C SER A 90 -9.02 19.18 7.98
N VAL A 91 -9.29 20.49 8.03
CA VAL A 91 -8.71 21.37 9.07
C VAL A 91 -9.06 20.86 10.48
N ALA A 92 -10.25 20.29 10.65
CA ALA A 92 -10.67 19.70 11.93
C ALA A 92 -9.81 18.48 12.31
N ASP A 93 -9.50 17.60 11.35
CA ASP A 93 -8.60 16.48 11.58
C ASP A 93 -7.18 16.95 11.89
N GLU A 94 -6.68 17.96 11.17
CA GLU A 94 -5.35 18.52 11.39
C GLU A 94 -5.19 19.10 12.81
N VAL A 95 -6.16 19.91 13.25
CA VAL A 95 -6.17 20.50 14.60
C VAL A 95 -6.27 19.41 15.65
N ALA A 96 -7.17 18.44 15.48
CA ALA A 96 -7.34 17.35 16.44
C ALA A 96 -6.07 16.49 16.59
N VAL A 97 -5.32 16.26 15.50
CA VAL A 97 -4.02 15.59 15.57
C VAL A 97 -3.03 16.48 16.32
N LYS A 98 -2.88 17.75 15.94
CA LYS A 98 -1.92 18.67 16.58
C LYS A 98 -2.16 18.81 18.08
N GLU A 99 -3.40 18.97 18.52
CA GLU A 99 -3.73 19.09 19.95
C GLU A 99 -3.32 17.85 20.74
N LYS A 100 -3.55 16.64 20.22
CA LYS A 100 -3.19 15.38 20.89
C LYS A 100 -1.70 15.22 21.15
N ILE A 101 -0.85 15.67 20.22
CA ILE A 101 0.60 15.57 20.36
C ILE A 101 1.22 16.80 21.05
N TRP A 102 0.53 17.95 21.05
CA TRP A 102 1.06 19.21 21.59
C TRP A 102 1.41 19.14 23.08
N ASP A 103 0.63 18.39 23.85
CA ASP A 103 0.82 18.24 25.30
C ASP A 103 2.09 17.46 25.65
N TYR A 104 2.56 16.61 24.75
CA TYR A 104 3.74 15.76 24.95
C TYR A 104 5.01 16.32 24.29
N ARG A 105 4.99 17.54 23.76
CA ARG A 105 6.11 18.11 22.98
C ARG A 105 7.45 18.18 23.73
N GLN A 106 7.44 18.11 25.06
CA GLN A 106 8.66 18.09 25.88
C GLN A 106 9.07 16.68 26.32
N GLU A 107 8.25 15.66 26.04
CA GLU A 107 8.45 14.26 26.41
C GLU A 107 8.51 13.43 25.13
N VAL A 108 9.69 13.39 24.49
CA VAL A 108 9.91 12.79 23.16
C VAL A 108 9.32 11.39 23.05
N ASP A 109 9.55 10.51 24.04
CA ASP A 109 9.01 9.15 24.01
C ASP A 109 7.48 9.10 24.01
N LYS A 110 6.83 9.98 24.78
CA LYS A 110 5.37 10.07 24.80
C LYS A 110 4.85 10.67 23.51
N LEU A 111 5.52 11.70 23.00
CA LEU A 111 5.19 12.35 21.73
C LEU A 111 5.20 11.34 20.59
N LEU A 112 6.30 10.59 20.44
CA LEU A 112 6.45 9.60 19.38
C LEU A 112 5.42 8.49 19.52
N ARG A 113 5.22 7.95 20.73
CA ARG A 113 4.19 6.93 20.99
C ARG A 113 2.79 7.41 20.59
N GLU A 114 2.40 8.63 20.94
CA GLU A 114 1.08 9.16 20.59
C GLU A 114 0.95 9.53 19.10
N ALA A 115 2.04 10.00 18.48
CA ALA A 115 2.11 10.22 17.04
C ALA A 115 1.91 8.91 16.27
N THR A 116 2.66 7.85 16.60
CA THR A 116 2.56 6.53 15.95
C THR A 116 1.16 5.93 16.13
N LYS A 117 0.58 6.02 17.34
CA LYS A 117 -0.80 5.58 17.60
C LYS A 117 -1.83 6.34 16.78
N THR A 118 -1.70 7.66 16.71
CA THR A 118 -2.62 8.52 15.97
C THR A 118 -2.54 8.24 14.47
N LEU A 119 -1.32 8.03 13.95
CA LEU A 119 -1.09 7.62 12.57
C LEU A 119 -1.78 6.28 12.28
N ALA A 120 -1.49 5.24 13.05
CA ALA A 120 -2.12 3.92 12.90
C ALA A 120 -3.65 3.97 12.96
N ALA A 121 -4.22 4.78 13.86
CA ALA A 121 -5.67 4.92 14.00
C ALA A 121 -6.31 5.65 12.81
N LYS A 122 -5.62 6.64 12.22
CA LYS A 122 -6.14 7.42 11.08
C LYS A 122 -6.00 6.66 9.76
N THR A 123 -4.91 5.91 9.58
CA THR A 123 -4.68 5.12 8.37
C THR A 123 -5.43 3.79 8.40
N GLY A 124 -5.75 3.29 9.59
CA GLY A 124 -6.28 1.93 9.74
C GLY A 124 -5.23 0.86 9.42
N THR A 125 -3.95 1.20 9.54
CA THR A 125 -2.81 0.31 9.24
C THR A 125 -1.91 0.15 10.45
N LEU A 126 -0.90 -0.71 10.35
CA LEU A 126 0.26 -0.64 11.23
C LEU A 126 1.04 0.65 10.93
N ALA A 127 1.56 1.30 11.97
CA ALA A 127 2.47 2.43 11.86
C ALA A 127 3.73 2.17 12.67
N LEU A 128 4.86 2.69 12.18
CA LEU A 128 6.16 2.65 12.82
C LEU A 128 6.78 4.04 12.88
N THR A 129 7.60 4.27 13.89
CA THR A 129 8.43 5.46 14.04
C THR A 129 9.73 5.04 14.68
N ALA A 130 10.86 5.43 14.09
CA ALA A 130 12.19 5.11 14.58
C ALA A 130 12.95 6.39 14.93
N THR A 131 13.79 6.34 15.97
CA THR A 131 14.71 7.43 16.33
C THR A 131 16.13 7.08 15.90
N LYS A 132 16.97 8.11 15.73
CA LYS A 132 18.42 7.94 15.47
C LYS A 132 19.15 7.20 16.59
N ASP A 133 18.58 7.22 17.80
CA ASP A 133 19.19 6.64 18.99
C ASP A 133 18.89 5.14 19.15
N GLY A 134 18.11 4.55 18.25
CA GLY A 134 17.80 3.12 18.29
C GLY A 134 16.38 2.77 18.69
N ASP A 135 15.54 3.75 19.02
CA ASP A 135 14.21 3.48 19.55
C ASP A 135 13.21 3.21 18.44
N LEU A 136 12.38 2.18 18.63
CA LEU A 136 11.29 1.83 17.74
C LEU A 136 9.94 1.93 18.45
N TYR A 137 9.03 2.68 17.86
CA TYR A 137 7.65 2.80 18.28
C TYR A 137 6.78 2.21 17.19
N TYR A 138 5.88 1.29 17.53
CA TYR A 138 4.86 0.80 16.61
C TYR A 138 3.47 0.83 17.25
N ALA A 139 2.44 0.95 16.42
CA ALA A 139 1.05 0.90 16.83
C ALA A 139 0.18 0.34 15.70
N GLY A 140 -1.00 -0.20 16.05
CA GLY A 140 -1.94 -0.72 15.06
C GLY A 140 -1.64 -2.14 14.57
N ALA A 141 -0.89 -2.95 15.32
CA ALA A 141 -0.65 -4.36 14.95
C ALA A 141 -1.97 -5.14 14.76
N ALA A 142 -3.01 -4.83 15.55
CA ALA A 142 -4.34 -5.41 15.37
C ALA A 142 -5.05 -4.95 14.09
N ASN A 143 -4.69 -3.79 13.51
CA ASN A 143 -5.29 -3.30 12.28
C ASN A 143 -4.94 -4.19 11.08
N ILE A 144 -3.75 -4.81 11.11
CA ILE A 144 -3.32 -5.77 10.10
C ILE A 144 -4.31 -6.94 10.01
N LEU A 145 -4.82 -7.39 11.16
CA LEU A 145 -5.81 -8.48 11.21
C LEU A 145 -7.21 -8.07 10.70
N ALA A 146 -7.43 -6.80 10.39
CA ALA A 146 -8.65 -6.35 9.72
C ALA A 146 -8.52 -6.41 8.18
N MET A 147 -7.30 -6.60 7.65
CA MET A 147 -7.02 -6.67 6.23
C MET A 147 -7.04 -8.14 5.77
N PRO A 148 -7.87 -8.52 4.78
CA PRO A 148 -7.99 -9.91 4.34
C PRO A 148 -6.68 -10.54 3.84
N GLU A 149 -5.77 -9.73 3.28
CA GLU A 149 -4.45 -10.16 2.82
C GLU A 149 -3.62 -10.80 3.95
N PHE A 150 -3.83 -10.37 5.19
CA PHE A 150 -3.13 -10.84 6.38
C PHE A 150 -3.94 -11.89 7.15
N TYR A 151 -4.86 -12.60 6.50
CA TYR A 151 -5.44 -13.82 7.06
C TYR A 151 -4.52 -15.03 6.87
N ASP A 152 -3.53 -14.89 5.98
CA ASP A 152 -2.42 -15.82 5.89
C ASP A 152 -1.56 -15.70 7.15
N TYR A 153 -1.50 -16.80 7.90
CA TYR A 153 -0.75 -16.88 9.15
C TYR A 153 0.75 -16.69 8.93
N GLU A 154 1.31 -17.27 7.86
CA GLU A 154 2.75 -17.18 7.59
C GLU A 154 3.15 -15.74 7.26
N LEU A 155 2.38 -15.07 6.38
CA LEU A 155 2.61 -13.66 6.05
C LEU A 155 2.52 -12.76 7.29
N THR A 156 1.49 -12.97 8.11
CA THR A 156 1.25 -12.15 9.30
C THR A 156 2.32 -12.37 10.36
N HIS A 157 2.68 -13.63 10.59
CA HIS A 157 3.75 -13.99 11.51
C HIS A 157 5.07 -13.36 11.06
N ASP A 158 5.42 -13.49 9.77
CA ASP A 158 6.65 -12.91 9.22
C ASP A 158 6.68 -11.39 9.36
N LEU A 159 5.57 -10.70 9.05
CA LEU A 159 5.47 -9.26 9.27
C LEU A 159 5.73 -8.90 10.74
N LEU A 160 5.02 -9.53 11.67
CA LEU A 160 5.14 -9.23 13.10
C LEU A 160 6.54 -9.57 13.64
N ALA A 161 7.15 -10.66 13.18
CA ALA A 161 8.51 -11.03 13.56
C ALA A 161 9.54 -10.01 13.02
N THR A 162 9.32 -9.44 11.84
CA THR A 162 10.19 -8.39 11.30
C THR A 162 10.05 -7.07 12.07
N LEU A 163 8.91 -6.79 12.72
CA LEU A 163 8.78 -5.60 13.58
C LEU A 163 9.75 -5.59 14.75
N ASP A 164 10.16 -6.77 15.22
CA ASP A 164 11.14 -6.89 16.30
C ASP A 164 12.59 -6.67 15.81
N GLN A 165 12.81 -6.48 14.50
CA GLN A 165 14.13 -6.28 13.90
C GLN A 165 14.43 -4.80 13.66
N PHE A 166 14.90 -4.09 14.68
CA PHE A 166 15.22 -2.67 14.59
C PHE A 166 16.17 -2.31 13.42
N ASP A 167 17.30 -3.03 13.30
CA ASP A 167 18.33 -2.74 12.30
C ASP A 167 17.80 -2.79 10.86
N TYR A 168 16.79 -3.64 10.61
CA TYR A 168 16.15 -3.75 9.31
C TYR A 168 15.36 -2.48 8.97
N TRP A 169 14.52 -2.01 9.88
CA TRP A 169 13.73 -0.79 9.68
C TRP A 169 14.59 0.45 9.64
N TRP A 170 15.61 0.52 10.49
CA TRP A 170 16.55 1.64 10.49
C TRP A 170 17.25 1.78 9.14
N LYS A 171 17.72 0.66 8.57
CA LYS A 171 18.35 0.66 7.25
C LYS A 171 17.42 1.16 6.14
N ILE A 172 16.14 0.80 6.19
CA ILE A 172 15.13 1.26 5.23
C ILE A 172 14.91 2.77 5.35
N LEU A 173 14.83 3.29 6.58
CA LEU A 173 14.53 4.69 6.86
C LEU A 173 15.73 5.64 6.72
N GLU A 174 16.97 5.14 6.85
CA GLU A 174 18.18 5.96 6.78
C GLU A 174 18.55 6.37 5.35
N ASP A 175 18.32 5.50 4.38
CA ASP A 175 18.96 5.53 3.05
C ASP A 175 18.37 6.55 2.05
N GLN A 176 17.39 7.38 2.43
CA GLN A 176 16.64 8.19 1.45
C GLN A 176 16.48 9.68 1.79
N GLU A 177 16.43 10.51 0.74
CA GLU A 177 16.41 11.98 0.77
C GLU A 177 15.00 12.60 0.56
N ASP A 178 14.03 11.82 0.08
CA ASP A 178 12.70 12.31 -0.27
C ASP A 178 11.76 12.49 0.94
N VAL A 179 10.82 13.43 0.82
CA VAL A 179 9.89 13.80 1.90
C VAL A 179 8.84 12.70 2.13
N PHE A 180 8.47 11.93 1.10
CA PHE A 180 7.53 10.82 1.19
C PHE A 180 7.87 9.77 0.13
N ASP A 181 8.05 8.53 0.58
CA ASP A 181 8.41 7.40 -0.29
C ASP A 181 7.46 6.23 -0.10
N ILE A 182 7.34 5.43 -1.16
CA ILE A 182 6.53 4.22 -1.19
C ILE A 182 7.42 3.06 -1.63
N LEU A 183 7.55 2.06 -0.76
CA LEU A 183 8.24 0.81 -1.04
C LEU A 183 7.20 -0.26 -1.30
N LEU A 184 7.27 -0.90 -2.46
CA LEU A 184 6.36 -1.97 -2.83
C LEU A 184 7.13 -3.26 -3.12
N GLY A 185 6.78 -4.30 -2.37
CA GLY A 185 7.25 -5.65 -2.60
C GLY A 185 8.77 -5.82 -2.54
N GLU A 186 9.40 -6.15 -3.67
CA GLU A 186 10.85 -6.45 -3.72
C GLU A 186 11.74 -5.25 -3.36
N GLU A 187 11.21 -4.02 -3.41
CA GLU A 187 11.91 -2.80 -2.95
C GLU A 187 12.24 -2.84 -1.46
N LEU A 188 11.55 -3.67 -0.66
CA LEU A 188 11.81 -3.86 0.78
C LEU A 188 13.07 -4.67 1.08
N GLY A 189 13.83 -5.09 0.06
CA GLY A 189 15.11 -5.79 0.20
C GLY A 189 15.01 -7.21 0.76
N THR A 190 13.79 -7.69 1.06
CA THR A 190 13.53 -9.02 1.61
C THR A 190 13.13 -9.99 0.50
N LYS A 191 13.95 -11.03 0.30
CA LYS A 191 13.49 -12.26 -0.34
C LYS A 191 12.59 -12.99 0.66
N GLY A 192 11.26 -12.97 0.47
CA GLY A 192 10.33 -13.59 1.40
C GLY A 192 8.90 -13.05 1.30
N MET A 193 8.04 -13.39 2.27
CA MET A 193 6.61 -13.04 2.24
C MET A 193 6.33 -11.53 2.35
N LEU A 194 7.27 -10.75 2.91
CA LEU A 194 7.19 -9.28 2.94
C LEU A 194 7.19 -8.62 1.54
N SER A 195 7.58 -9.34 0.50
CA SER A 195 7.43 -8.89 -0.91
C SER A 195 5.97 -8.69 -1.34
N GLN A 196 5.02 -9.08 -0.49
CA GLN A 196 3.58 -8.84 -0.68
C GLN A 196 3.10 -7.57 0.04
N CYS A 197 3.96 -6.92 0.83
CA CYS A 197 3.63 -5.73 1.59
C CYS A 197 4.02 -4.44 0.84
N GLY A 198 3.35 -3.36 1.21
CA GLY A 198 3.73 -1.99 0.82
C GLY A 198 3.94 -1.13 2.06
N PHE A 199 4.97 -0.28 2.03
CA PHE A 199 5.29 0.64 3.12
C PHE A 199 5.34 2.06 2.59
N VAL A 200 4.69 2.98 3.31
CA VAL A 200 4.78 4.42 3.07
C VAL A 200 5.51 5.03 4.25
N TYR A 201 6.55 5.81 4.00
CA TYR A 201 7.36 6.41 5.07
C TYR A 201 7.81 7.82 4.72
N THR A 202 8.24 8.53 5.76
CA THR A 202 8.74 9.91 5.73
C THR A 202 9.76 10.07 6.87
N LYS A 203 10.67 11.04 6.73
CA LYS A 203 11.78 11.29 7.66
C LYS A 203 11.58 12.58 8.46
#